data_AF-A0A1W9TP16-F1
#
_entry.id   AF-A0A1W9TP16-F1
#
_cell.length_a   1.000
_cell.length_b   1.000
_cell.length_c   1.000
_cell.angle_alpha   90.00
_cell.angle_beta   90.00
_cell.angle_gamma   90.00
#
_symmetry.space_group_name_H-M   'P 1'
#
loop_
_entity.id
_entity.type
_entity.pdbx_description
1 polymer ?
#
loop_
_entity_poly.entity_id
_entity_poly.type
_entity_poly.pdbx_seq_one_letter_code
_entity_poly.pdbx_strand_id
1 'polypeptide(L)'
;MKKISLLLLIFCFLYVILIPEVLAYNVEKICQSIYIIEGKEKARQYFGIETIECKTFDKCKVICENTVRNNIKRFKNQSKEKDFLVFLGKRYCPPNWKVWVKNLKFYLNKGE
;
A
#
# COMPACT_ATOMS: atom_id res chain seq x y z
N MET A 1 10.12 -18.93 -46.39
CA MET A 1 9.92 -19.22 -44.95
C MET A 1 10.73 -18.28 -44.02
N LYS A 2 10.71 -16.94 -44.22
CA LYS A 2 11.41 -15.97 -43.33
C LYS A 2 10.50 -14.91 -42.69
N LYS A 3 9.25 -14.77 -43.18
CA LYS A 3 8.29 -13.73 -42.73
C LYS A 3 7.54 -14.08 -41.44
N ILE A 4 7.41 -15.36 -41.11
CA ILE A 4 6.74 -15.83 -39.88
C ILE A 4 7.58 -15.49 -38.62
N SER A 5 8.92 -15.45 -38.75
CA SER A 5 9.83 -15.10 -37.64
C SER A 5 9.71 -13.63 -37.22
N LEU A 6 9.49 -12.71 -38.18
CA LEU A 6 9.36 -11.28 -37.90
C LEU A 6 8.00 -10.93 -37.24
N LEU A 7 6.93 -11.61 -37.65
CA LEU A 7 5.59 -11.45 -37.07
C LEU A 7 5.53 -11.93 -35.62
N LEU A 8 6.20 -13.03 -35.28
CA LEU A 8 6.32 -13.52 -33.91
C LEU A 8 7.17 -12.57 -33.03
N LEU A 9 8.23 -11.97 -33.58
CA LEU A 9 9.03 -10.95 -32.88
C LEU A 9 8.23 -9.67 -32.61
N ILE A 10 7.42 -9.21 -33.57
CA ILE A 10 6.54 -8.04 -33.40
C ILE A 10 5.43 -8.33 -32.38
N PHE A 11 4.87 -9.55 -32.39
CA PHE A 11 3.84 -9.96 -31.42
C PHE A 11 4.42 -10.10 -30.00
N CYS A 12 5.65 -10.59 -29.84
CA CYS A 12 6.37 -10.56 -28.57
C CYS A 12 6.67 -9.14 -28.09
N PHE A 13 7.04 -8.22 -28.99
CA PHE A 13 7.34 -6.83 -28.63
C PHE A 13 6.08 -6.05 -28.22
N LEU A 14 4.93 -6.32 -28.86
CA LEU A 14 3.63 -5.74 -28.48
C LEU A 14 3.13 -6.24 -27.12
N TYR A 15 3.46 -7.47 -26.72
CA TYR A 15 3.09 -8.02 -25.41
C TYR A 15 3.82 -7.32 -24.25
N VAL A 16 5.04 -6.83 -24.48
CA VAL A 16 5.83 -6.10 -23.46
C VAL A 16 5.26 -4.70 -23.21
N ILE A 17 4.65 -4.06 -24.21
CA ILE A 17 4.09 -2.69 -24.09
C ILE A 17 2.76 -2.67 -23.31
N LEU A 18 2.11 -3.84 -23.18
CA LEU A 18 0.81 -4.00 -22.54
C LEU A 18 0.89 -4.54 -21.11
N ILE A 19 2.07 -4.48 -20.48
CA ILE A 19 2.17 -4.65 -19.03
C ILE A 19 1.68 -3.33 -18.42
N PRO A 20 0.44 -3.21 -17.91
CA PRO A 20 0.13 -2.10 -17.05
C PRO A 20 1.19 -2.11 -15.95
N GLU A 21 1.72 -0.95 -15.62
CA GLU A 21 2.68 -0.78 -14.54
C GLU A 21 1.97 -1.18 -13.23
N VAL A 22 1.92 -2.49 -12.94
CA VAL A 22 1.41 -3.09 -11.70
C VAL A 22 2.54 -2.98 -10.68
N LEU A 23 2.93 -1.74 -10.43
CA LEU A 23 3.77 -1.32 -9.33
C LEU A 23 3.14 0.01 -8.86
N ALA A 24 3.07 0.37 -7.60
CA ALA A 24 4.15 0.23 -6.65
C ALA A 24 3.67 0.40 -5.20
N TYR A 25 2.55 -0.24 -4.82
CA TYR A 25 2.14 -0.28 -3.41
C TYR A 25 1.94 -1.73 -2.96
N ASN A 26 2.93 -2.27 -2.25
CA ASN A 26 2.79 -3.54 -1.56
C ASN A 26 1.90 -3.33 -0.32
N VAL A 27 0.60 -3.60 -0.47
CA VAL A 27 -0.42 -3.41 0.58
C VAL A 27 -0.04 -4.17 1.85
N GLU A 28 0.42 -5.41 1.70
CA GLU A 28 0.82 -6.24 2.84
C GLU A 28 1.98 -5.60 3.62
N LYS A 29 3.03 -5.17 2.92
CA LYS A 29 4.18 -4.50 3.53
C LYS A 29 3.79 -3.17 4.21
N ILE A 30 2.86 -2.42 3.62
CA ILE A 30 2.30 -1.20 4.23
C ILE A 30 1.56 -1.55 5.52
N CYS A 31 0.66 -2.54 5.50
CA CYS A 31 -0.11 -2.94 6.67
C CYS A 31 0.79 -3.47 7.78
N GLN A 32 1.80 -4.28 7.43
CA GLN A 32 2.79 -4.76 8.38
C GLN A 32 3.58 -3.61 9.00
N SER A 33 4.00 -2.63 8.20
CA SER A 33 4.69 -1.44 8.72
C SER A 33 3.78 -0.61 9.63
N ILE A 34 2.49 -0.48 9.32
CA ILE A 34 1.48 0.13 10.20
C ILE A 34 1.39 -0.63 11.52
N TYR A 35 1.25 -1.96 11.49
CA TYR A 35 1.22 -2.78 12.70
C TYR A 35 2.46 -2.59 13.57
N ILE A 36 3.64 -2.47 12.96
CA ILE A 36 4.90 -2.21 13.68
C ILE A 36 4.86 -0.84 14.37
N ILE A 37 4.54 0.23 13.65
CA ILE A 37 4.59 1.58 14.22
C ILE A 37 3.53 1.76 15.30
N GLU A 38 2.33 1.18 15.13
CA GLU A 38 1.22 1.27 16.09
C GLU A 38 1.47 0.48 17.39
N GLY A 39 2.53 -0.34 17.44
CA GLY A 39 2.97 -1.01 18.68
C GLY A 39 2.82 -2.53 18.69
N LYS A 40 2.51 -3.16 17.55
CA LYS A 40 2.36 -4.62 17.42
C LYS A 40 1.33 -5.19 18.40
N GLU A 41 1.67 -6.27 19.11
CA GLU A 41 0.88 -6.87 20.20
C GLU A 41 0.67 -5.96 21.41
N LYS A 42 1.47 -4.89 21.54
CA LYS A 42 1.32 -3.91 22.63
C LYS A 42 0.38 -2.76 22.26
N ALA A 43 -0.08 -2.71 21.02
CA ALA A 43 -1.03 -1.71 20.58
C ALA A 43 -2.35 -1.89 21.35
N ARG A 44 -3.02 -0.79 21.70
CA ARG A 44 -4.36 -0.83 22.28
C ARG A 44 -5.34 -1.56 21.35
N GLN A 45 -5.24 -1.31 20.05
CA GLN A 45 -5.91 -2.04 18.99
C GLN A 45 -4.95 -2.24 17.82
N TYR A 46 -5.02 -3.42 17.19
CA TYR A 46 -4.17 -3.74 16.06
C TYR A 46 -4.33 -2.73 14.92
N PHE A 47 -3.20 -2.33 14.34
CA PHE A 47 -3.13 -1.36 13.25
C PHE A 47 -3.75 0.02 13.57
N GLY A 48 -4.04 0.37 14.83
CA GLY A 48 -4.64 1.66 15.17
C GLY A 48 -6.11 1.82 14.75
N ILE A 49 -6.83 0.72 14.51
CA ILE A 49 -8.24 0.74 14.09
C ILE A 49 -9.14 0.91 15.33
N GLU A 50 -9.38 2.17 15.71
CA GLU A 50 -10.15 2.48 16.93
C GLU A 50 -11.66 2.65 16.73
N THR A 51 -12.09 2.97 15.51
CA THR A 51 -13.49 3.32 15.22
C THR A 51 -14.36 2.14 14.79
N ILE A 52 -13.75 0.99 14.52
CA ILE A 52 -14.43 -0.21 14.02
C ILE A 52 -14.12 -1.35 14.98
N GLU A 53 -15.14 -2.12 15.36
CA GLU A 53 -14.94 -3.28 16.22
C GLU A 53 -14.16 -4.38 15.48
N CYS A 54 -12.87 -4.45 15.77
CA CYS A 54 -11.99 -5.55 15.37
C CYS A 54 -11.23 -6.05 16.62
N LYS A 55 -11.57 -7.26 17.06
CA LYS A 55 -11.03 -7.86 18.30
C LYS A 55 -9.91 -8.86 18.04
N THR A 56 -9.78 -9.34 16.81
CA THR A 56 -8.76 -10.31 16.41
C THR A 56 -7.80 -9.69 15.41
N PHE A 57 -6.54 -10.13 15.45
CA PHE A 57 -5.51 -9.69 14.52
C PHE A 57 -5.97 -9.81 13.07
N ASP A 58 -6.50 -10.97 12.65
CA ASP A 58 -6.92 -11.22 11.27
C ASP A 58 -8.04 -10.28 10.82
N LYS A 59 -9.03 -10.04 11.68
CA LYS A 59 -10.13 -9.12 11.36
C LYS A 59 -9.60 -7.69 11.20
N CYS A 60 -8.72 -7.24 12.10
CA CYS A 60 -8.09 -5.93 12.00
C CYS A 60 -7.17 -5.83 10.77
N LYS A 61 -6.43 -6.89 10.42
CA LYS A 61 -5.56 -6.96 9.24
C LYS A 61 -6.37 -6.75 7.96
N VAL A 62 -7.48 -7.48 7.81
CA VAL A 62 -8.38 -7.33 6.65
C VAL A 62 -8.93 -5.90 6.54
N ILE A 63 -9.31 -5.27 7.66
CA ILE A 63 -9.78 -3.88 7.67
C ILE A 63 -8.66 -2.91 7.27
N CYS A 64 -7.44 -3.11 7.77
CA CYS A 64 -6.27 -2.32 7.41
C CYS A 64 -5.98 -2.42 5.91
N GLU A 65 -5.93 -3.63 5.36
CA GLU A 65 -5.69 -3.88 3.94
C GLU A 65 -6.77 -3.23 3.05
N ASN A 66 -8.04 -3.38 3.41
CA ASN A 66 -9.14 -2.75 2.69
C ASN A 66 -9.04 -1.22 2.74
N THR A 67 -8.67 -0.67 3.89
CA THR A 67 -8.46 0.76 4.07
C THR A 67 -7.32 1.27 3.18
N VAL A 68 -6.18 0.58 3.16
CA VAL A 68 -5.04 0.92 2.31
C VAL A 68 -5.42 0.83 0.83
N ARG A 69 -6.07 -0.26 0.38
CA ARG A 69 -6.53 -0.43 -1.01
C ARG A 69 -7.48 0.69 -1.44
N ASN A 70 -8.43 1.05 -0.58
CA ASN A 70 -9.38 2.13 -0.86
C ASN A 70 -8.68 3.49 -0.94
N ASN A 71 -7.68 3.74 -0.08
CA ASN A 71 -6.89 4.96 -0.14
C ASN A 71 -5.97 5.01 -1.37
N ILE A 72 -5.42 3.88 -1.85
CA ILE A 72 -4.68 3.82 -3.11
C ILE A 72 -5.60 4.22 -4.26
N LYS A 73 -6.83 3.67 -4.32
CA LYS A 73 -7.82 4.06 -5.35
C LYS A 73 -8.13 5.57 -5.28
N ARG A 74 -8.35 6.11 -4.08
CA ARG A 74 -8.59 7.56 -3.88
C ARG A 74 -7.39 8.42 -4.27
N PHE A 75 -6.18 7.96 -3.97
CA PHE A 75 -4.94 8.66 -4.29
C PHE A 75 -4.68 8.74 -5.80
N LYS A 76 -5.03 7.68 -6.55
CA LYS A 76 -4.94 7.67 -8.02
C LYS A 76 -5.93 8.64 -8.69
N ASN A 77 -7.04 8.95 -8.02
CA ASN A 77 -8.11 9.79 -8.56
C ASN A 77 -8.03 11.27 -8.13
N GLN A 78 -6.93 11.69 -7.50
CA GLN A 78 -6.74 13.06 -7.01
C GLN A 78 -5.43 13.66 -7.55
N SER A 79 -5.30 14.98 -7.51
CA SER A 79 -4.16 15.73 -8.07
C SER A 79 -3.39 16.59 -7.05
N LYS A 80 -3.79 16.58 -5.78
CA LYS A 80 -3.25 17.45 -4.71
C LYS A 80 -1.99 16.87 -4.06
N GLU A 81 -2.06 15.63 -3.61
CA GLU A 81 -0.95 14.95 -2.94
C GLU A 81 -0.10 14.20 -3.97
N LYS A 82 1.22 14.38 -3.90
CA LYS A 82 2.18 13.68 -4.78
C LYS A 82 2.77 12.42 -4.15
N ASP A 83 2.64 12.27 -2.83
CA ASP A 83 3.15 11.14 -2.06
C ASP A 83 1.99 10.40 -1.38
N PHE A 84 1.84 9.13 -1.73
CA PHE A 84 0.77 8.28 -1.18
C PHE A 84 0.86 8.11 0.34
N LEU A 85 2.05 7.99 0.92
CA LEU A 85 2.20 7.79 2.36
C LEU A 85 1.85 9.06 3.15
N VAL A 86 2.12 10.23 2.57
CA VAL A 86 1.64 11.51 3.11
C VAL A 86 0.11 11.60 3.00
N PHE A 87 -0.45 11.22 1.85
CA PHE A 87 -1.91 11.18 1.64
C PHE A 87 -2.61 10.23 2.62
N LEU A 88 -2.04 9.04 2.85
CA LEU A 88 -2.54 8.04 3.78
C LEU A 88 -2.42 8.55 5.22
N GLY A 89 -1.28 9.14 5.58
CA GLY A 89 -1.05 9.74 6.90
C GLY A 89 -2.11 10.77 7.28
N LYS A 90 -2.54 11.64 6.36
CA LYS A 90 -3.62 12.62 6.62
C LYS A 90 -4.99 12.00 6.97
N ARG A 91 -5.19 10.70 6.73
CA ARG A 91 -6.46 9.99 6.91
C ARG A 91 -6.41 8.89 7.95
N TYR A 92 -5.23 8.33 8.17
CA TYR A 92 -5.02 7.15 9.01
C TYR A 92 -4.29 7.50 10.31
N CYS A 93 -3.35 8.45 10.27
CA CYS A 93 -2.56 8.82 11.43
C CYS A 93 -3.47 9.32 12.56
N PRO A 94 -3.29 8.84 13.80
CA PRO A 94 -4.01 9.38 14.94
C PRO A 94 -3.61 10.85 15.19
N PRO A 95 -4.47 11.63 15.85
CA PRO A 95 -4.21 13.04 16.12
C PRO A 95 -2.91 13.21 16.92
N ASN A 96 -2.19 14.30 16.64
CA ASN A 96 -0.95 14.70 17.31
C ASN A 96 0.31 13.83 17.09
N TRP A 97 0.26 12.78 16.25
CA TRP A 97 1.45 11.97 15.94
C TRP A 97 2.24 12.47 14.72
N LYS A 98 3.03 13.53 14.92
CA LYS A 98 3.76 14.24 13.83
C LYS A 98 4.76 13.39 13.03
N VAL A 99 5.30 12.31 13.63
CA VAL A 99 6.35 11.47 13.01
C VAL A 99 5.81 10.17 12.39
N TRP A 100 4.50 9.96 12.38
CA TRP A 100 3.89 8.72 11.91
C TRP A 100 4.31 8.35 10.48
N VAL A 101 4.19 9.30 9.54
CA VAL A 101 4.58 9.08 8.12
C VAL A 101 6.08 8.79 7.98
N LYS A 102 6.92 9.46 8.79
CA LYS A 102 8.37 9.23 8.80
C LYS A 102 8.68 7.80 9.25
N ASN A 103 8.04 7.33 10.31
CA ASN A 103 8.21 5.97 10.82
C ASN A 103 7.67 4.94 9.84
N LEU A 104 6.52 5.18 9.22
CA LEU A 104 5.96 4.30 8.21
C LEU A 104 6.93 4.11 7.03
N LYS A 105 7.49 5.21 6.52
CA LYS A 105 8.52 5.18 5.45
C LYS A 105 9.76 4.38 5.88
N PHE A 106 10.22 4.57 7.12
CA PHE A 106 11.36 3.84 7.65
C PHE A 106 11.14 2.33 7.63
N TYR A 107 10.02 1.84 8.20
CA TYR A 107 9.74 0.40 8.25
C TYR A 107 9.41 -0.21 6.88
N LEU A 108 8.84 0.56 5.96
CA LEU A 108 8.65 0.13 4.57
C LEU A 108 9.97 -0.13 3.85
N ASN A 109 11.01 0.64 4.13
CA ASN A 109 12.31 0.55 3.45
C ASN A 109 13.27 -0.41 4.13
N LYS A 110 13.10 -0.68 5.42
CA LYS A 110 14.02 -1.50 6.22
C LYS A 110 14.14 -2.96 5.72
N GLY A 111 13.11 -3.48 5.05
CA GLY A 111 12.99 -4.94 4.87
C GLY A 111 12.72 -5.60 6.23
N GLU A 112 12.18 -6.81 6.23
CA GLU A 112 12.00 -7.55 7.49
C GLU A 112 13.34 -7.83 8.17
#